data_AF-A0A2S3IDL8-F1
#
_entry.id   AF-A0A2S3IDL8-F1
#
_cell.length_a   1.000
_cell.length_b   1.000
_cell.length_c   1.000
_cell.angle_alpha   90.00
_cell.angle_beta   90.00
_cell.angle_gamma   90.00
#
_symmetry.space_group_name_H-M   'P 1'
#
loop_
_entity.id
_entity.type
_entity.pdbx_description
1 polymer ?
#
loop_
_entity_poly.entity_id
_entity_poly.type
_entity_poly.pdbx_seq_one_letter_code
_entity_poly.pdbx_strand_id
1 'polypeptide(L)'
;MLNDKANFSQRGHLQRPDHADMRNKCRTYARLLQHIKSLDKSCMIPLRKAYCHSLNLLIRRESREFSNELRNSSKASKSSTPLFEGPAGANQPASITDSPADAYSKMITVFIPLLVDESSFLAHFMCFEVSTVSQSDANVEATTTSSVTLEASSSIGKTSNNPAELGVLNECLRELLDGIQEDFYALVDWAFKLDPLSCISMHGITDRYLSGQKAEVSGYVQLLLDDLETRITILFSRFVDDACYQIEKYERNVRQIGVVPYIPRFSQLAARMEQYINGSRDLVDQAYTKIVTIMFVILEKIAQVEPKYVDIVLLENYAAFQHSLYDLANVVPTLAKYYHQASEAYEQACSRHINLVIYIHFEKLFQFARRIEELMYNMSPEEIPFQVGMSKVDFRKMLKSSLAGLDKTINAMYRKLQKNMTAEELLPSLWEKCKKEFLDKYATFIKLISKIYPDEKVTSVNEMRDILASL
;
A
#
# COMPACT_ATOMS: atom_id res chain seq x y z
N MET A 1 10.07 15.37 -45.21
CA MET A 1 10.33 15.09 -43.78
C MET A 1 9.19 14.31 -43.10
N LEU A 2 7.94 14.41 -43.56
CA LEU A 2 6.77 13.76 -42.92
C LEU A 2 6.55 12.26 -43.26
N ASN A 3 7.38 11.61 -44.09
CA ASN A 3 7.11 10.25 -44.60
C ASN A 3 8.20 9.19 -44.35
N ASP A 4 9.26 9.49 -43.61
CA ASP A 4 10.29 8.50 -43.32
C ASP A 4 9.90 7.60 -42.14
N LYS A 5 9.38 6.40 -42.46
CA LYS A 5 9.17 5.30 -41.50
C LYS A 5 10.48 4.77 -40.89
N ALA A 6 11.63 5.25 -41.34
CA ALA A 6 12.96 4.80 -40.92
C ALA A 6 13.49 5.51 -39.65
N ASN A 7 12.76 6.48 -39.10
CA ASN A 7 13.27 7.36 -38.02
C ASN A 7 13.21 6.78 -36.60
N PHE A 8 12.43 5.72 -36.34
CA PHE A 8 12.19 5.27 -34.95
C PHE A 8 12.67 3.85 -34.63
N SER A 9 12.98 3.03 -35.64
CA SER A 9 13.47 1.66 -35.44
C SER A 9 14.47 1.29 -36.54
N GLN A 10 15.78 1.36 -36.22
CA GLN A 10 16.82 0.69 -36.99
C GLN A 10 17.36 -0.47 -36.14
N ARG A 11 17.24 -1.70 -36.66
CA ARG A 11 17.78 -2.92 -36.04
C ARG A 11 17.27 -3.19 -34.61
N GLY A 12 16.03 -2.81 -34.29
CA GLY A 12 15.40 -3.11 -32.99
C GLY A 12 15.87 -2.18 -31.85
N HIS A 13 16.40 -1.00 -32.16
CA HIS A 13 16.67 0.05 -31.16
C HIS A 13 15.77 1.25 -31.43
N LEU A 14 14.97 1.62 -30.41
CA LEU A 14 14.11 2.79 -30.40
C LEU A 14 14.96 4.06 -30.45
N GLN A 15 14.84 4.85 -31.51
CA GLN A 15 15.47 6.17 -31.60
C GLN A 15 14.57 7.23 -30.96
N ARG A 16 15.20 8.23 -30.32
CA ARG A 16 14.48 9.38 -29.74
C ARG A 16 14.04 10.32 -30.87
N PRO A 17 12.84 10.91 -30.81
CA PRO A 17 12.49 11.98 -31.74
C PRO A 17 13.52 13.12 -31.65
N ASP A 18 13.99 13.60 -32.79
CA ASP A 18 14.93 14.72 -32.89
C ASP A 18 14.34 15.82 -33.78
N HIS A 19 14.13 16.98 -33.17
CA HIS A 19 13.58 18.16 -33.82
C HIS A 19 14.65 19.20 -34.22
N ALA A 20 15.94 18.91 -34.07
CA ALA A 20 17.01 19.88 -34.29
C ALA A 20 17.02 20.48 -35.71
N ASP A 21 16.88 19.64 -36.75
CA ASP A 21 16.84 20.12 -38.15
C ASP A 21 15.61 21.00 -38.43
N MET A 22 14.45 20.62 -37.90
CA MET A 22 13.22 21.42 -37.98
C MET A 22 13.41 22.77 -37.28
N ARG A 23 13.93 22.78 -36.04
CA ARG A 23 14.21 24.01 -35.28
C ARG A 23 15.21 24.91 -36.03
N ASN A 24 16.24 24.34 -36.64
CA ASN A 24 17.22 25.09 -37.45
C ASN A 24 16.56 25.78 -38.65
N LYS A 25 15.68 25.07 -39.37
CA LYS A 25 14.89 25.65 -40.47
C LYS A 25 13.97 26.76 -39.97
N CYS A 26 13.26 26.55 -38.86
CA CYS A 26 12.41 27.59 -38.25
C CYS A 26 13.22 28.84 -37.88
N ARG A 27 14.41 28.68 -37.28
CA ARG A 27 15.28 29.80 -36.88
C ARG A 27 15.66 30.73 -38.03
N THR A 28 15.70 30.26 -39.28
CA THR A 28 15.96 31.12 -40.44
C THR A 28 14.91 32.23 -40.61
N TYR A 29 13.69 32.01 -40.11
CA TYR A 29 12.58 32.97 -40.16
C TYR A 29 12.45 33.82 -38.88
N ALA A 30 13.29 33.63 -37.87
CA ALA A 30 13.15 34.31 -36.58
C ALA A 30 13.22 35.85 -36.69
N ARG A 31 14.13 36.39 -37.51
CA ARG A 31 14.23 37.84 -37.76
C ARG A 31 12.98 38.39 -38.44
N LEU A 32 12.39 37.64 -39.37
CA LEU A 32 11.15 38.03 -40.04
C LEU A 32 9.99 38.08 -39.04
N LEU A 33 9.87 37.11 -38.14
CA LEU A 33 8.85 37.09 -37.10
C LEU A 33 8.96 38.30 -36.14
N GLN A 34 10.18 38.70 -35.79
CA GLN A 34 10.41 39.91 -34.99
C GLN A 34 9.91 41.18 -35.70
N HIS A 35 10.21 41.32 -36.99
CA HIS A 35 9.71 42.44 -37.78
C HIS A 35 8.19 42.42 -37.92
N ILE A 36 7.57 41.25 -38.14
CA ILE A 36 6.11 41.10 -38.20
C ILE A 36 5.49 41.49 -36.85
N LYS A 37 6.04 41.04 -35.71
CA LYS A 37 5.58 41.43 -34.37
C LYS A 37 5.62 42.96 -34.18
N SER A 38 6.63 43.64 -34.70
CA SER A 38 6.74 45.11 -34.61
C SER A 38 5.77 45.86 -35.53
N LEU A 39 5.44 45.30 -36.69
CA LEU A 39 4.60 45.93 -37.70
C LEU A 39 3.11 45.72 -37.43
N ASP A 40 2.71 44.48 -37.12
CA ASP A 40 1.32 44.12 -36.83
C ASP A 40 1.25 42.91 -35.88
N LYS A 41 0.86 43.19 -34.63
CA LYS A 41 0.68 42.15 -33.60
C LYS A 41 -0.47 41.19 -33.91
N SER A 42 -1.46 41.59 -34.70
CA SER A 42 -2.62 40.74 -35.01
C SER A 42 -2.25 39.55 -35.89
N CYS A 43 -1.24 39.70 -36.76
CA CYS A 43 -0.71 38.64 -37.62
C CYS A 43 -0.04 37.50 -36.84
N MET A 44 0.42 37.74 -35.61
CA MET A 44 1.12 36.72 -34.80
C MET A 44 0.18 35.61 -34.31
N ILE A 45 -1.10 35.90 -34.11
CA ILE A 45 -2.09 34.93 -33.61
C ILE A 45 -2.26 33.75 -34.58
N PRO A 46 -2.61 33.94 -35.87
CA PRO A 46 -2.76 32.83 -36.80
C PRO A 46 -1.45 32.08 -37.06
N LEU A 47 -0.30 32.77 -37.03
CA LEU A 47 1.02 32.14 -37.15
C LEU A 47 1.33 31.19 -35.98
N ARG A 48 1.08 31.63 -34.74
CA ARG A 48 1.22 30.79 -33.55
C ARG A 48 0.33 29.56 -33.63
N LYS A 49 -0.95 29.73 -33.97
CA LYS A 49 -1.90 28.63 -34.13
C LYS A 49 -1.47 27.62 -35.20
N ALA A 50 -1.04 28.10 -36.37
CA ALA A 50 -0.60 27.23 -37.46
C ALA A 50 0.64 26.40 -37.08
N TYR A 51 1.60 27.02 -36.36
CA TYR A 51 2.77 26.32 -35.83
C TYR A 51 2.39 25.29 -34.77
N CYS A 52 1.60 25.69 -33.77
CA CYS A 52 1.14 24.80 -32.70
C CYS A 52 0.39 23.60 -33.27
N HIS A 53 -0.52 23.83 -34.21
CA HIS A 53 -1.25 22.75 -34.88
C HIS A 53 -0.34 21.78 -35.64
N SER A 54 0.61 22.30 -36.43
CA SER A 54 1.51 21.47 -37.24
C SER A 54 2.45 20.63 -36.36
N LEU A 55 3.00 21.24 -35.30
CA LEU A 55 3.89 20.56 -34.37
C LEU A 55 3.13 19.57 -33.47
N ASN A 56 1.89 19.89 -33.07
CA ASN A 56 1.01 18.95 -32.36
C ASN A 56 0.81 17.67 -33.17
N LEU A 57 0.47 17.78 -34.46
CA LEU A 57 0.29 16.62 -35.34
C LEU A 57 1.55 15.76 -35.44
N LEU A 58 2.73 16.38 -35.50
CA LEU A 58 4.01 15.68 -35.50
C LEU A 58 4.23 14.94 -34.17
N ILE A 59 4.21 15.66 -33.05
CA ILE A 59 4.46 15.10 -31.72
C ILE A 59 3.50 13.97 -31.39
N ARG A 60 2.20 14.12 -31.70
CA ARG A 60 1.20 13.07 -31.45
C ARG A 60 1.44 11.84 -32.31
N ARG A 61 1.83 12.01 -33.57
CA ARG A 61 2.16 10.89 -34.44
C ARG A 61 3.38 10.14 -33.91
N GLU A 62 4.44 10.85 -33.54
CA GLU A 62 5.67 10.26 -32.99
C GLU A 62 5.41 9.57 -31.66
N SER A 63 4.65 10.20 -30.76
CA SER A 63 4.20 9.62 -29.49
C SER A 63 3.46 8.31 -29.69
N ARG A 64 2.52 8.27 -30.64
CA ARG A 64 1.77 7.06 -30.97
C ARG A 64 2.62 5.96 -31.57
N GLU A 65 3.47 6.28 -32.55
CA GLU A 65 4.36 5.32 -33.18
C GLU A 65 5.36 4.74 -32.17
N PHE A 66 5.93 5.58 -31.31
CA PHE A 66 6.84 5.17 -30.24
C PHE A 66 6.15 4.28 -29.19
N SER A 67 4.96 4.68 -28.74
CA SER A 67 4.14 3.89 -27.81
C SER A 67 3.80 2.51 -28.40
N ASN A 68 3.47 2.43 -29.69
CA ASN A 68 3.20 1.16 -30.35
C ASN A 68 4.45 0.27 -30.45
N GLU A 69 5.60 0.84 -30.79
CA GLU A 69 6.86 0.10 -30.87
C GLU A 69 7.31 -0.39 -29.48
N LEU A 70 7.11 0.40 -28.42
CA LEU A 70 7.33 -0.03 -27.04
C LEU A 70 6.46 -1.24 -26.66
N ARG A 71 5.18 -1.22 -27.06
CA ARG A 71 4.26 -2.34 -26.81
C ARG A 71 4.64 -3.58 -27.60
N ASN A 72 5.10 -3.42 -28.84
CA ASN A 72 5.50 -4.52 -29.72
C ASN A 72 6.85 -5.14 -29.33
N SER A 73 7.78 -4.32 -28.85
CA SER A 73 9.12 -4.76 -28.41
C SER A 73 9.10 -5.38 -27.01
N SER A 74 8.06 -5.11 -26.22
CA SER A 74 7.88 -5.70 -24.90
C SER A 74 7.62 -7.20 -25.00
N LYS A 75 8.47 -8.00 -24.36
CA LYS A 75 8.25 -9.43 -24.13
C LYS A 75 7.33 -9.70 -22.94
N ALA A 76 6.66 -8.66 -22.40
CA ALA A 76 5.80 -8.79 -21.24
C ALA A 76 4.65 -9.77 -21.53
N SER A 77 4.74 -10.94 -20.92
CA SER A 77 3.62 -11.87 -20.84
C SER A 77 2.58 -11.30 -19.88
N LYS A 78 1.28 -11.56 -20.12
CA LYS A 78 0.23 -11.25 -19.14
C LYS A 78 0.61 -11.89 -17.81
N SER A 79 0.88 -11.08 -16.80
CA SER A 79 1.08 -11.61 -15.45
C SER A 79 -0.30 -12.08 -15.00
N SER A 80 -0.45 -13.37 -14.70
CA SER A 80 -1.59 -13.78 -13.88
C SER A 80 -1.23 -13.32 -12.47
N THR A 81 -1.55 -12.08 -12.12
CA THR A 81 -1.60 -11.66 -10.71
C THR A 81 -2.85 -12.35 -10.16
N PRO A 82 -2.73 -13.55 -9.55
CA PRO A 82 -3.90 -14.34 -9.20
C PRO A 82 -4.48 -13.66 -7.97
N LEU A 83 -5.60 -12.97 -8.16
CA LEU A 83 -6.21 -12.18 -7.11
C LEU A 83 -7.17 -13.07 -6.32
N PHE A 84 -6.69 -13.56 -5.17
CA PHE A 84 -7.46 -14.27 -4.13
C PHE A 84 -8.37 -15.45 -4.57
N GLU A 85 -8.39 -15.85 -5.85
CA GLU A 85 -9.09 -17.00 -6.45
C GLU A 85 -8.11 -18.02 -7.09
N GLY A 86 -8.46 -19.31 -7.10
CA GLY A 86 -7.66 -20.43 -7.68
C GLY A 86 -6.93 -21.30 -6.64
N PRO A 87 -6.42 -22.50 -6.98
CA PRO A 87 -5.66 -23.35 -6.06
C PRO A 87 -4.27 -22.74 -5.74
N ALA A 88 -3.82 -22.87 -4.49
CA ALA A 88 -2.60 -22.24 -3.95
C ALA A 88 -1.26 -22.63 -4.62
N GLY A 89 -1.29 -23.47 -5.66
CA GLY A 89 -0.12 -24.07 -6.31
C GLY A 89 0.33 -23.46 -7.63
N ALA A 90 -0.31 -22.40 -8.14
CA ALA A 90 0.05 -21.80 -9.43
C ALA A 90 0.65 -20.40 -9.26
N ASN A 91 1.87 -20.31 -8.71
CA ASN A 91 2.61 -19.04 -8.67
C ASN A 91 4.11 -19.31 -8.86
N GLN A 92 4.54 -19.39 -10.12
CA GLN A 92 5.95 -19.19 -10.41
C GLN A 92 6.30 -17.71 -10.15
N PRO A 93 7.52 -17.40 -9.65
CA PRO A 93 8.03 -16.05 -9.70
C PRO A 93 8.19 -15.70 -11.19
N ALA A 94 7.37 -14.77 -11.69
CA ALA A 94 7.66 -14.18 -12.98
C ALA A 94 9.02 -13.49 -12.85
N SER A 95 10.04 -14.08 -13.49
CA SER A 95 11.33 -13.42 -13.68
C SER A 95 11.07 -12.02 -14.22
N ILE A 96 11.58 -11.01 -13.52
CA ILE A 96 11.52 -9.59 -13.92
C ILE A 96 12.43 -9.42 -15.13
N THR A 97 11.97 -9.85 -16.31
CA THR A 97 12.60 -9.51 -17.57
C THR A 97 11.56 -8.79 -18.40
N ASP A 98 11.70 -7.46 -18.43
CA ASP A 98 10.89 -6.42 -19.05
C ASP A 98 9.49 -6.22 -18.43
N SER A 99 9.39 -5.37 -17.41
CA SER A 99 8.11 -4.97 -16.81
C SER A 99 7.36 -4.03 -17.77
N PRO A 100 6.02 -4.10 -17.89
CA PRO A 100 5.22 -3.09 -18.59
C PRO A 100 5.51 -1.65 -18.10
N ALA A 101 5.93 -1.49 -16.86
CA ALA A 101 6.38 -0.21 -16.30
C ALA A 101 7.66 0.34 -16.98
N ASP A 102 8.53 -0.50 -17.53
CA ASP A 102 9.73 -0.08 -18.25
C ASP A 102 9.37 0.62 -19.56
N ALA A 103 8.31 0.18 -20.23
CA ALA A 103 7.79 0.85 -21.42
C ALA A 103 7.30 2.26 -21.08
N TYR A 104 6.55 2.40 -19.99
CA TYR A 104 6.11 3.71 -19.48
C TYR A 104 7.30 4.60 -19.09
N SER A 105 8.29 4.04 -18.39
CA SER A 105 9.53 4.73 -18.02
C SER A 105 10.25 5.30 -19.25
N LYS A 106 10.41 4.48 -20.30
CA LYS A 106 11.02 4.92 -21.57
C LYS A 106 10.21 6.02 -22.24
N MET A 107 8.88 5.91 -22.26
CA MET A 107 7.99 6.93 -22.82
C MET A 107 8.17 8.29 -22.13
N ILE A 108 8.08 8.31 -20.80
CA ILE A 108 8.27 9.53 -20.01
C ILE A 108 9.68 10.10 -20.17
N THR A 109 10.71 9.24 -20.11
CA THR A 109 12.11 9.67 -20.20
C THR A 109 12.44 10.33 -21.54
N VAL A 110 11.78 9.91 -22.62
CA VAL A 110 11.99 10.48 -23.96
C VAL A 110 11.13 11.72 -24.18
N PHE A 111 9.82 11.64 -23.91
CA PHE A 111 8.91 12.70 -24.29
C PHE A 111 8.87 13.86 -23.31
N ILE A 112 8.96 13.65 -21.99
CA ILE A 112 8.87 14.79 -21.05
C ILE A 112 9.95 15.86 -21.32
N PRO A 113 11.24 15.51 -21.47
CA PRO A 113 12.26 16.51 -21.85
C PRO A 113 11.98 17.15 -23.22
N LEU A 114 11.53 16.37 -24.20
CA LEU A 114 11.18 16.88 -25.54
C LEU A 114 10.06 17.92 -25.46
N LEU A 115 9.00 17.67 -24.68
CA LEU A 115 7.89 18.60 -24.52
C LEU A 115 8.30 19.89 -23.81
N VAL A 116 9.20 19.80 -22.83
CA VAL A 116 9.79 20.96 -22.16
C VAL A 116 10.62 21.78 -23.16
N ASP A 117 11.47 21.12 -23.94
CA ASP A 117 12.28 21.76 -24.98
C ASP A 117 11.43 22.44 -26.06
N GLU A 118 10.36 21.80 -26.52
CA GLU A 118 9.45 22.38 -27.51
C GLU A 118 8.64 23.54 -26.94
N SER A 119 8.24 23.46 -25.67
CA SER A 119 7.57 24.56 -24.98
C SER A 119 8.49 25.78 -24.87
N SER A 120 9.76 25.54 -24.49
CA SER A 120 10.79 26.58 -24.41
C SER A 120 11.07 27.15 -25.80
N PHE A 121 11.25 26.30 -26.81
CA PHE A 121 11.50 26.74 -28.18
C PHE A 121 10.34 27.59 -28.72
N LEU A 122 9.08 27.19 -28.50
CA LEU A 122 7.89 27.96 -28.88
C LEU A 122 7.92 29.36 -28.26
N ALA A 123 8.18 29.46 -26.95
CA ALA A 123 8.23 30.72 -26.23
C ALA A 123 9.24 31.69 -26.86
N HIS A 124 10.46 31.20 -27.12
CA HIS A 124 11.53 31.99 -27.74
C HIS A 124 11.23 32.33 -29.21
N PHE A 125 10.86 31.34 -30.02
CA PHE A 125 10.68 31.49 -31.46
C PHE A 125 9.51 32.41 -31.82
N MET A 126 8.40 32.32 -31.07
CA MET A 126 7.22 33.16 -31.26
C MET A 126 7.30 34.52 -30.54
N CYS A 127 8.51 34.90 -30.09
CA CYS A 127 8.83 36.19 -29.51
C CYS A 127 7.95 36.56 -28.31
N PHE A 128 7.65 35.60 -27.43
CA PHE A 128 7.00 35.92 -26.17
C PHE A 128 8.00 36.63 -25.26
N GLU A 129 7.59 37.75 -24.64
CA GLU A 129 8.44 38.49 -23.69
C GLU A 129 8.32 37.88 -22.29
N VAL A 130 8.66 36.59 -22.20
CA VAL A 130 8.69 35.84 -20.95
C VAL A 130 10.15 35.51 -20.66
N SER A 131 10.64 35.86 -19.47
CA SER A 131 12.01 35.55 -19.05
C SER A 131 12.22 34.03 -18.99
N THR A 132 12.69 33.46 -20.09
CA THR A 132 13.39 32.18 -20.09
C THR A 132 14.86 32.48 -19.80
N VAL A 133 15.25 32.39 -18.53
CA VAL A 133 16.65 32.51 -18.12
C VAL A 133 17.41 31.36 -18.79
N SER A 134 18.02 31.65 -19.93
CA SER A 134 18.94 30.74 -20.61
C SER A 134 20.34 31.07 -20.10
N GLN A 135 21.01 30.08 -19.52
CA GLN A 135 22.41 30.13 -19.13
C GLN A 135 23.26 30.63 -20.31
N SER A 136 24.03 31.70 -20.09
CA SER A 136 25.14 32.08 -20.96
C SER A 136 26.43 31.65 -20.30
N ASP A 137 26.90 30.45 -20.66
CA ASP A 137 28.32 30.11 -20.62
C ASP A 137 29.05 31.06 -21.58
N ALA A 138 29.82 31.97 -21.01
CA ALA A 138 30.87 32.71 -21.72
C ALA A 138 32.08 32.80 -20.79
N ASN A 139 32.71 31.65 -20.54
CA ASN A 139 34.04 31.60 -19.97
C ASN A 139 35.04 31.71 -21.14
N VAL A 140 35.51 32.92 -21.42
CA VAL A 140 36.73 33.14 -22.24
C VAL A 140 37.61 34.11 -21.48
N GLU A 141 38.76 33.60 -21.05
CA GLU A 141 39.87 34.31 -20.46
C GLU A 141 40.33 35.47 -21.36
N ALA A 142 40.53 36.66 -20.77
CA ALA A 142 41.45 37.64 -21.32
C ALA A 142 42.00 38.56 -20.21
N THR A 143 43.32 38.50 -20.08
CA THR A 143 44.22 39.16 -19.15
C THR A 143 44.26 40.68 -19.37
N THR A 144 44.28 41.44 -18.26
CA THR A 144 44.88 42.78 -18.03
C THR A 144 45.06 43.77 -19.20
N THR A 145 44.43 44.96 -19.14
CA THR A 145 45.07 46.26 -18.81
C THR A 145 44.14 47.48 -19.04
N SER A 146 44.34 48.44 -18.14
CA SER A 146 43.89 49.83 -17.97
C SER A 146 43.32 50.66 -19.15
N SER A 147 42.24 51.41 -18.84
CA SER A 147 42.15 52.89 -18.85
C SER A 147 41.02 53.57 -19.68
N VAL A 148 40.34 54.51 -18.99
CA VAL A 148 39.57 55.72 -19.38
C VAL A 148 38.29 55.66 -20.26
N THR A 149 37.15 55.87 -19.56
CA THR A 149 36.04 56.85 -19.78
C THR A 149 35.56 57.19 -21.20
N LEU A 150 34.25 57.05 -21.45
CA LEU A 150 33.25 58.16 -21.56
C LEU A 150 31.84 57.60 -21.90
N GLU A 151 30.83 58.20 -21.26
CA GLU A 151 29.41 57.81 -21.21
C GLU A 151 28.66 57.89 -22.55
N ALA A 152 27.62 57.04 -22.73
CA ALA A 152 26.31 57.49 -23.23
C ALA A 152 25.23 56.39 -23.12
N SER A 153 24.13 56.76 -22.47
CA SER A 153 22.73 56.28 -22.65
C SER A 153 22.31 54.90 -22.12
N SER A 154 21.83 54.96 -20.88
CA SER A 154 20.73 54.18 -20.32
C SER A 154 19.58 53.83 -21.28
N SER A 155 19.30 52.54 -21.40
CA SER A 155 17.92 52.03 -21.41
C SER A 155 17.87 50.67 -20.71
N ILE A 156 17.93 50.70 -19.38
CA ILE A 156 17.53 49.57 -18.54
C ILE A 156 16.01 49.44 -18.70
N GLY A 157 15.60 48.63 -19.66
CA GLY A 157 14.20 48.24 -19.86
C GLY A 157 13.75 47.41 -18.66
N LYS A 158 12.87 47.99 -17.85
CA LYS A 158 12.14 47.32 -16.76
C LYS A 158 11.42 46.08 -17.32
N THR A 159 11.85 44.90 -16.90
CA THR A 159 11.21 43.60 -17.15
C THR A 159 9.87 43.52 -16.41
N SER A 160 8.81 43.94 -17.09
CA SER A 160 7.43 43.71 -16.69
C SER A 160 6.98 42.37 -17.25
N ASN A 161 6.88 41.32 -16.41
CA ASN A 161 6.18 40.08 -16.77
C ASN A 161 4.72 40.45 -17.12
N ASN A 162 4.41 40.54 -18.40
CA ASN A 162 3.11 40.98 -18.86
C ASN A 162 2.11 39.81 -18.71
N PRO A 163 1.19 39.81 -17.72
CA PRO A 163 0.36 38.65 -17.41
C PRO A 163 -0.53 38.21 -18.58
N ALA A 164 -0.87 39.13 -19.47
CA ALA A 164 -1.61 38.85 -20.70
C ALA A 164 -0.79 38.02 -21.73
N GLU A 165 0.52 38.28 -21.89
CA GLU A 165 1.36 37.50 -22.80
C GLU A 165 1.60 36.08 -22.27
N LEU A 166 1.71 35.93 -20.95
CA LEU A 166 1.81 34.63 -20.31
C LEU A 166 0.52 33.81 -20.51
N GLY A 167 -0.66 34.44 -20.44
CA GLY A 167 -1.94 33.82 -20.75
C GLY A 167 -1.98 33.28 -22.19
N VAL A 168 -1.57 34.09 -23.17
CA VAL A 168 -1.53 33.68 -24.58
C VAL A 168 -0.49 32.57 -24.84
N LEU A 169 0.65 32.60 -24.15
CA LEU A 169 1.64 31.52 -24.22
C LEU A 169 1.03 30.20 -23.71
N ASN A 170 0.33 30.24 -22.58
CA ASN A 170 -0.33 29.06 -22.02
C ASN A 170 -1.42 28.49 -22.97
N GLU A 171 -2.19 29.35 -23.63
CA GLU A 171 -3.14 28.92 -24.67
C GLU A 171 -2.43 28.24 -25.86
N CYS A 172 -1.32 28.81 -26.33
CA CYS A 172 -0.54 28.23 -27.43
C CYS A 172 0.10 26.88 -27.02
N LEU A 173 0.59 26.77 -25.78
CA LEU A 173 1.13 25.52 -25.24
C LEU A 173 0.05 24.46 -25.09
N ARG A 174 -1.16 24.87 -24.70
CA ARG A 174 -2.32 23.99 -24.66
C ARG A 174 -2.69 23.48 -26.05
N GLU A 175 -2.77 24.35 -27.05
CA GLU A 175 -3.00 23.92 -28.44
C GLU A 175 -1.87 23.03 -28.98
N LEU A 176 -0.62 23.33 -28.63
CA LEU A 176 0.56 22.56 -29.07
C LEU A 176 0.53 21.12 -28.53
N LEU A 177 0.09 20.95 -27.29
CA LEU A 177 0.16 19.68 -26.58
C LEU A 177 -1.22 19.03 -26.38
N ASP A 178 -2.26 19.58 -27.01
CA ASP A 178 -3.62 19.05 -26.91
C ASP A 178 -3.72 17.61 -27.43
N GLY A 179 -4.43 16.77 -26.69
CA GLY A 179 -4.68 15.37 -27.03
C GLY A 179 -3.46 14.45 -26.99
N ILE A 180 -2.28 14.92 -26.57
CA ILE A 180 -1.10 14.05 -26.40
C ILE A 180 -1.28 13.06 -25.25
N GLN A 181 -2.04 13.45 -24.22
CA GLN A 181 -2.32 12.62 -23.05
C GLN A 181 -2.95 11.27 -23.42
N GLU A 182 -3.74 11.22 -24.49
CA GLU A 182 -4.40 9.98 -24.96
C GLU A 182 -3.39 8.91 -25.36
N ASP A 183 -2.26 9.29 -25.95
CA ASP A 183 -1.23 8.35 -26.39
C ASP A 183 -0.45 7.79 -25.18
N PHE A 184 -0.28 8.58 -24.12
CA PHE A 184 0.25 8.13 -22.82
C PHE A 184 -0.75 7.26 -22.05
N TYR A 185 -2.02 7.67 -21.98
CA TYR A 185 -3.09 6.92 -21.33
C TYR A 185 -3.25 5.53 -21.93
N ALA A 186 -3.18 5.42 -23.25
CA ALA A 186 -3.25 4.13 -23.93
C ALA A 186 -2.10 3.19 -23.50
N LEU A 187 -0.92 3.73 -23.17
CA LEU A 187 0.21 2.95 -22.69
C LEU A 187 0.02 2.52 -21.24
N VAL A 188 -0.43 3.45 -20.38
CA VAL A 188 -0.77 3.17 -18.97
C VAL A 188 -1.85 2.10 -18.88
N ASP A 189 -2.93 2.22 -19.66
CA ASP A 189 -4.02 1.25 -19.70
C ASP A 189 -3.57 -0.12 -20.21
N TRP A 190 -2.68 -0.14 -21.21
CA TRP A 190 -2.09 -1.38 -21.70
C TRP A 190 -1.23 -2.04 -20.62
N ALA A 191 -0.38 -1.28 -19.94
CA ALA A 191 0.47 -1.78 -18.87
C ALA A 191 -0.38 -2.34 -17.72
N PHE A 192 -1.42 -1.62 -17.29
CA PHE A 192 -2.37 -2.08 -16.27
C PHE A 192 -3.07 -3.39 -16.67
N LYS A 193 -3.48 -3.53 -17.95
CA LYS A 193 -4.15 -4.74 -18.44
C LYS A 193 -3.21 -5.96 -18.47
N LEU A 194 -1.90 -5.75 -18.62
CA LEU A 194 -0.91 -6.82 -18.56
C LEU A 194 -0.55 -7.18 -17.13
N ASP A 195 -0.37 -6.16 -16.29
CA ASP A 195 -0.01 -6.30 -14.89
C ASP A 195 -0.50 -5.08 -14.07
N PRO A 196 -1.52 -5.23 -13.20
CA PRO A 196 -2.01 -4.14 -12.39
C PRO A 196 -0.97 -3.55 -11.43
N LEU A 197 -0.01 -4.36 -10.95
CA LEU A 197 1.03 -3.93 -10.00
C LEU A 197 2.02 -2.95 -10.61
N SER A 198 2.19 -2.97 -11.93
CA SER A 198 2.96 -1.98 -12.69
C SER A 198 2.52 -0.54 -12.42
N CYS A 199 1.28 -0.30 -11.96
CA CYS A 199 0.84 1.03 -11.53
C CYS A 199 1.68 1.61 -10.39
N ILE A 200 2.20 0.76 -9.49
CA ILE A 200 3.06 1.21 -8.38
C ILE A 200 4.35 1.83 -8.94
N SER A 201 5.01 1.14 -9.87
CA SER A 201 6.22 1.65 -10.50
C SER A 201 5.95 2.86 -11.38
N MET A 202 4.87 2.84 -12.18
CA MET A 202 4.48 3.98 -13.03
C MET A 202 4.17 5.23 -12.19
N HIS A 203 3.51 5.07 -11.05
CA HIS A 203 3.26 6.16 -10.11
C HIS A 203 4.57 6.74 -9.56
N GLY A 204 5.46 5.88 -9.05
CA GLY A 204 6.76 6.34 -8.53
C GLY A 204 7.64 7.04 -9.56
N ILE A 205 7.61 6.58 -10.82
CA ILE A 205 8.27 7.28 -11.93
C ILE A 205 7.66 8.67 -12.13
N THR A 206 6.33 8.77 -12.18
CA THR A 206 5.62 10.04 -12.42
C THR A 206 5.87 11.04 -11.29
N ASP A 207 5.77 10.60 -10.04
CA ASP A 207 6.06 11.38 -8.83
C ASP A 207 7.51 11.92 -8.82
N ARG A 208 8.48 11.14 -9.30
CA ARG A 208 9.87 11.61 -9.46
C ARG A 208 9.99 12.77 -10.45
N TYR A 209 9.22 12.77 -11.53
CA TYR A 209 9.19 13.89 -12.47
C TYR A 209 8.48 15.11 -11.89
N LEU A 210 7.40 14.91 -11.13
CA LEU A 210 6.71 16.00 -10.43
C LEU A 210 7.57 16.64 -9.33
N SER A 211 8.33 15.83 -8.57
CA SER A 211 9.15 16.28 -7.44
C SER A 211 10.53 16.81 -7.83
N GLY A 212 11.18 16.20 -8.83
CA GLY A 212 12.56 16.48 -9.24
C GLY A 212 12.73 17.73 -10.12
N GLN A 213 11.65 18.35 -10.57
CA GLN A 213 11.65 19.36 -11.64
C GLN A 213 11.08 20.72 -11.18
N LYS A 214 11.22 21.02 -9.88
CA LYS A 214 10.87 22.31 -9.28
C LYS A 214 11.77 23.45 -9.78
N ALA A 215 11.57 23.92 -11.02
CA ALA A 215 11.84 25.30 -11.48
C ALA A 215 11.59 25.54 -12.98
N GLU A 216 11.61 24.52 -13.85
CA GLU A 216 11.75 24.74 -15.31
C GLU A 216 10.72 24.04 -16.20
N VAL A 217 9.73 23.36 -15.61
CA VAL A 217 8.69 22.66 -16.40
C VAL A 217 7.66 23.68 -16.87
N SER A 218 7.53 23.81 -18.19
CA SER A 218 6.38 24.46 -18.84
C SER A 218 5.09 24.01 -18.16
N GLY A 219 4.25 24.94 -17.66
CA GLY A 219 3.09 24.60 -16.82
C GLY A 219 2.14 23.56 -17.42
N TYR A 220 2.13 23.40 -18.75
CA TYR A 220 1.35 22.36 -19.41
C TYR A 220 1.92 20.93 -19.23
N VAL A 221 3.24 20.77 -19.19
CA VAL A 221 3.87 19.46 -18.95
C VAL A 221 3.58 18.98 -17.52
N GLN A 222 3.47 19.90 -16.56
CA GLN A 222 3.01 19.58 -15.21
C GLN A 222 1.56 19.08 -15.22
N LEU A 223 0.65 19.76 -15.93
CA LEU A 223 -0.74 19.29 -16.08
C LEU A 223 -0.83 17.88 -16.67
N LEU A 224 0.00 17.57 -17.68
CA LEU A 224 0.07 16.22 -18.24
C LEU A 224 0.53 15.18 -17.20
N LEU A 225 1.53 15.50 -16.39
CA LEU A 225 2.03 14.60 -15.35
C LEU A 225 0.99 14.38 -14.24
N ASP A 226 0.30 15.44 -13.80
CA ASP A 226 -0.80 15.38 -12.82
C ASP A 226 -1.96 14.50 -13.34
N ASP A 227 -2.30 14.65 -14.63
CA ASP A 227 -3.30 13.86 -15.32
C ASP A 227 -2.92 12.37 -15.40
N LEU A 228 -1.64 12.07 -15.62
CA LEU A 228 -1.12 10.70 -15.63
C LEU A 228 -1.12 10.08 -14.24
N GLU A 229 -0.64 10.81 -13.22
CA GLU A 229 -0.66 10.39 -11.83
C GLU A 229 -2.10 10.06 -11.37
N THR A 230 -3.05 10.93 -11.70
CA THR A 230 -4.48 10.74 -11.41
C THR A 230 -5.00 9.46 -12.05
N ARG A 231 -4.73 9.24 -13.34
CA ARG A 231 -5.17 8.02 -14.04
C ARG A 231 -4.57 6.75 -13.43
N ILE A 232 -3.27 6.75 -13.15
CA ILE A 232 -2.58 5.61 -12.53
C ILE A 232 -3.19 5.29 -11.16
N THR A 233 -3.44 6.32 -10.36
CA THR A 233 -4.06 6.19 -9.03
C THR A 233 -5.46 5.60 -9.12
N ILE A 234 -6.30 6.03 -10.07
CA ILE A 234 -7.64 5.48 -10.29
C ILE A 234 -7.57 4.00 -10.68
N LEU A 235 -6.68 3.64 -11.60
CA LEU A 235 -6.52 2.25 -12.06
C LEU A 235 -6.05 1.33 -10.93
N PHE A 236 -5.07 1.77 -10.15
CA PHE A 236 -4.59 1.01 -9.00
C PHE A 236 -5.65 0.90 -7.89
N SER A 237 -6.38 1.98 -7.61
CA SER A 237 -7.50 1.95 -6.66
C SER A 237 -8.57 0.94 -7.07
N ARG A 238 -8.89 0.85 -8.37
CA ARG A 238 -9.81 -0.18 -8.89
C ARG A 238 -9.29 -1.59 -8.66
N PHE A 239 -7.98 -1.83 -8.81
CA PHE A 239 -7.38 -3.13 -8.49
C PHE A 239 -7.50 -3.46 -6.99
N VAL A 240 -7.25 -2.48 -6.11
CA VAL A 240 -7.42 -2.64 -4.66
C VAL A 240 -8.88 -2.89 -4.30
N ASP A 241 -9.83 -2.23 -4.96
CA ASP A 241 -11.26 -2.45 -4.76
C ASP A 241 -11.70 -3.85 -5.17
N ASP A 242 -11.22 -4.35 -6.31
CA ASP A 242 -11.47 -5.73 -6.74
C ASP A 242 -10.87 -6.72 -5.73
N ALA A 243 -9.67 -6.44 -5.21
CA ALA A 243 -9.04 -7.26 -4.18
C ALA A 243 -9.89 -7.35 -2.91
N CYS A 244 -10.41 -6.22 -2.44
CA CYS A 244 -11.32 -6.15 -1.30
C CYS A 244 -12.61 -6.92 -1.59
N TYR A 245 -13.22 -6.72 -2.76
CA TYR A 245 -14.43 -7.41 -3.18
C TYR A 245 -14.25 -8.93 -3.21
N GLN A 246 -13.10 -9.43 -3.68
CA GLN A 246 -12.80 -10.87 -3.66
C GLN A 246 -12.70 -11.41 -2.23
N ILE A 247 -12.13 -10.64 -1.29
CA ILE A 247 -12.09 -11.00 0.14
C ILE A 247 -13.51 -11.04 0.72
N GLU A 248 -14.34 -10.03 0.43
CA GLU A 248 -15.72 -9.98 0.93
C GLU A 248 -16.57 -11.18 0.49
N LYS A 249 -16.33 -11.76 -0.69
CA LYS A 249 -17.02 -12.98 -1.14
C LYS A 249 -16.80 -14.19 -0.23
N TYR A 250 -15.71 -14.24 0.53
CA TYR A 250 -15.43 -15.32 1.48
C TYR A 250 -16.44 -15.36 2.64
N GLU A 251 -17.16 -14.26 2.91
CA GLU A 251 -18.20 -14.20 3.95
C GLU A 251 -19.26 -15.32 3.80
N ARG A 252 -19.57 -15.75 2.57
CA ARG A 252 -20.69 -16.68 2.29
C ARG A 252 -20.29 -18.13 2.02
N ASN A 253 -19.02 -18.41 1.71
CA ASN A 253 -18.63 -19.63 0.98
C ASN A 253 -17.52 -20.48 1.65
N VAL A 254 -17.11 -20.17 2.89
CA VAL A 254 -15.92 -20.78 3.49
C VAL A 254 -16.29 -21.79 4.56
N ARG A 255 -15.57 -22.92 4.58
CA ARG A 255 -15.60 -23.85 5.70
C ARG A 255 -15.22 -23.06 6.96
N GLN A 256 -16.09 -23.06 7.95
CA GLN A 256 -16.01 -22.22 9.14
C GLN A 256 -14.95 -22.66 10.15
N ILE A 257 -13.97 -23.46 9.71
CA ILE A 257 -12.90 -24.02 10.54
C ILE A 257 -11.61 -23.95 9.71
N GLY A 258 -10.53 -23.51 10.35
CA GLY A 258 -9.20 -23.39 9.76
C GLY A 258 -8.89 -22.03 9.16
N VAL A 259 -7.71 -21.95 8.56
CA VAL A 259 -7.18 -20.72 8.00
C VAL A 259 -7.87 -20.38 6.68
N VAL A 260 -8.40 -19.15 6.58
CA VAL A 260 -9.03 -18.65 5.37
C VAL A 260 -7.98 -18.40 4.27
N PRO A 261 -8.22 -18.85 3.02
CA PRO A 261 -7.22 -18.80 1.96
C PRO A 261 -6.67 -17.42 1.61
N TYR A 262 -7.41 -16.35 1.88
CA TYR A 262 -6.96 -15.00 1.57
C TYR A 262 -5.83 -14.50 2.49
N ILE A 263 -5.64 -15.08 3.67
CA ILE A 263 -4.56 -14.69 4.60
C ILE A 263 -3.17 -14.94 4.01
N PRO A 264 -2.79 -16.19 3.65
CA PRO A 264 -1.47 -16.45 3.06
C PRO A 264 -1.32 -15.88 1.64
N ARG A 265 -2.42 -15.58 0.94
CA ARG A 265 -2.36 -14.90 -0.37
C ARG A 265 -2.04 -13.43 -0.23
N PHE A 266 -2.49 -12.79 0.83
CA PHE A 266 -2.18 -11.38 1.07
C PHE A 266 -0.69 -11.18 1.28
N SER A 267 0.00 -12.05 2.03
CA SER A 267 1.46 -11.93 2.19
C SER A 267 2.22 -12.07 0.87
N GLN A 268 1.78 -12.98 -0.01
CA GLN A 268 2.35 -13.12 -1.36
C GLN A 268 2.12 -11.87 -2.21
N LEU A 269 0.91 -11.30 -2.15
CA LEU A 269 0.57 -10.06 -2.84
C LEU A 269 1.42 -8.90 -2.32
N ALA A 270 1.52 -8.73 -1.00
CA ALA A 270 2.33 -7.68 -0.37
C ALA A 270 3.81 -7.82 -0.76
N ALA A 271 4.37 -9.02 -0.69
CA ALA A 271 5.75 -9.27 -1.13
C ALA A 271 5.98 -8.88 -2.60
N ARG A 272 5.00 -9.13 -3.49
CA ARG A 272 5.06 -8.66 -4.87
C ARG A 272 4.94 -7.14 -4.97
N MET A 273 3.98 -6.51 -4.28
CA MET A 273 3.81 -5.06 -4.29
C MET A 273 5.09 -4.33 -3.88
N GLU A 274 5.78 -4.81 -2.85
CA GLU A 274 7.06 -4.26 -2.40
C GLU A 274 8.15 -4.28 -3.49
N GLN A 275 8.15 -5.27 -4.39
CA GLN A 275 9.12 -5.35 -5.48
C GLN A 275 8.93 -4.27 -6.56
N TYR A 276 7.72 -3.69 -6.67
CA TYR A 276 7.39 -2.67 -7.66
C TYR A 276 7.62 -1.24 -7.16
N ILE A 277 7.91 -1.06 -5.87
CA ILE A 277 8.09 0.27 -5.29
C ILE A 277 9.37 0.91 -5.84
N ASN A 278 9.21 2.05 -6.52
CA ASN A 278 10.30 2.84 -7.06
C ASN A 278 10.00 4.34 -6.87
N GLY A 279 10.04 4.82 -5.63
CA GLY A 279 9.66 6.20 -5.26
C GLY A 279 8.82 6.23 -3.99
N SER A 280 7.79 7.09 -3.96
CA SER A 280 6.86 7.16 -2.84
C SER A 280 6.16 5.82 -2.57
N ARG A 281 5.95 5.53 -1.29
CA ARG A 281 5.23 4.36 -0.78
C ARG A 281 3.75 4.62 -0.49
N ASP A 282 3.32 5.89 -0.56
CA ASP A 282 2.01 6.33 -0.06
C ASP A 282 0.86 5.55 -0.70
N LEU A 283 0.94 5.29 -2.01
CA LEU A 283 -0.07 4.55 -2.75
C LEU A 283 -0.19 3.10 -2.25
N VAL A 284 0.94 2.44 -1.96
CA VAL A 284 1.00 1.05 -1.48
C VAL A 284 0.56 0.97 -0.01
N ASP A 285 0.99 1.91 0.82
CA ASP A 285 0.63 1.95 2.24
C ASP A 285 -0.88 2.20 2.44
N GLN A 286 -1.49 3.03 1.58
CA GLN A 286 -2.95 3.20 1.53
C GLN A 286 -3.67 1.92 1.12
N ALA A 287 -3.14 1.20 0.11
CA ALA A 287 -3.69 -0.08 -0.31
C ALA A 287 -3.62 -1.14 0.80
N TYR A 288 -2.49 -1.26 1.51
CA TYR A 288 -2.38 -2.16 2.66
C TYR A 288 -3.40 -1.81 3.75
N THR A 289 -3.53 -0.52 4.06
CA THR A 289 -4.50 -0.07 5.05
C THR A 289 -5.93 -0.49 4.68
N LYS A 290 -6.32 -0.31 3.42
CA LYS A 290 -7.66 -0.69 2.95
C LYS A 290 -7.86 -2.20 2.96
N ILE A 291 -6.94 -2.96 2.35
CA ILE A 291 -7.07 -4.41 2.20
C ILE A 291 -7.07 -5.10 3.57
N VAL A 292 -6.11 -4.79 4.45
CA VAL A 292 -6.00 -5.47 5.75
C VAL A 292 -7.18 -5.13 6.65
N THR A 293 -7.68 -3.89 6.61
CA THR A 293 -8.89 -3.51 7.35
C THR A 293 -10.08 -4.37 6.93
N ILE A 294 -10.30 -4.53 5.61
CA ILE A 294 -11.38 -5.40 5.10
C ILE A 294 -11.12 -6.87 5.47
N MET A 295 -9.89 -7.36 5.37
CA MET A 295 -9.53 -8.74 5.77
C MET A 295 -9.92 -9.05 7.21
N PHE A 296 -9.64 -8.14 8.15
CA PHE A 296 -9.97 -8.34 9.56
C PHE A 296 -11.47 -8.23 9.82
N VAL A 297 -12.16 -7.27 9.20
CA VAL A 297 -13.62 -7.16 9.31
C VAL A 297 -14.33 -8.42 8.79
N ILE A 298 -13.90 -8.94 7.64
CA ILE A 298 -14.47 -10.16 7.07
C ILE A 298 -14.11 -11.38 7.91
N LEU A 299 -12.89 -11.46 8.45
CA LEU A 299 -12.49 -12.54 9.35
C LEU A 299 -13.39 -12.60 10.60
N GLU A 300 -13.64 -11.45 11.23
CA GLU A 300 -14.53 -11.33 12.39
C GLU A 300 -15.95 -11.78 12.06
N LYS A 301 -16.48 -11.39 10.89
CA LYS A 301 -17.80 -11.85 10.44
C LYS A 301 -17.83 -13.37 10.22
N ILE A 302 -16.80 -13.94 9.58
CA ILE A 302 -16.70 -15.39 9.35
C ILE A 302 -16.68 -16.13 10.69
N ALA A 303 -15.91 -15.64 11.67
CA ALA A 303 -15.83 -16.23 13.00
C ALA A 303 -17.20 -16.22 13.72
N GLN A 304 -18.00 -15.17 13.53
CA GLN A 304 -19.32 -15.03 14.15
C GLN A 304 -20.42 -15.94 13.59
N VAL A 305 -20.20 -16.60 12.45
CA VAL A 305 -21.22 -17.48 11.84
C VAL A 305 -21.58 -18.65 12.77
N GLU A 306 -20.59 -19.23 13.47
CA GLU A 306 -20.81 -20.28 14.48
C GLU A 306 -20.23 -19.86 15.84
N PRO A 307 -21.07 -19.37 16.78
CA PRO A 307 -20.62 -18.79 18.06
C PRO A 307 -19.70 -19.69 18.91
N LYS A 308 -19.84 -21.01 18.80
CA LYS A 308 -19.00 -21.99 19.52
C LYS A 308 -17.56 -22.08 19.01
N TYR A 309 -17.25 -21.55 17.82
CA TYR A 309 -15.95 -21.64 17.18
C TYR A 309 -15.26 -20.29 16.98
N VAL A 310 -15.90 -19.19 17.37
CA VAL A 310 -15.40 -17.81 17.19
C VAL A 310 -13.92 -17.70 17.55
N ASP A 311 -13.56 -18.02 18.80
CA ASP A 311 -12.18 -17.82 19.26
C ASP A 311 -11.19 -18.79 18.58
N ILE A 312 -11.62 -20.00 18.20
CA ILE A 312 -10.77 -20.96 17.47
C ILE A 312 -10.46 -20.44 16.08
N VAL A 313 -11.48 -19.95 15.36
CA VAL A 313 -11.30 -19.36 14.03
C VAL A 313 -10.39 -18.13 14.11
N LEU A 314 -10.64 -17.22 15.06
CA LEU A 314 -9.84 -16.01 15.21
C LEU A 314 -8.38 -16.33 15.56
N LEU A 315 -8.12 -17.19 16.56
CA LEU A 315 -6.75 -17.48 16.97
C LEU A 315 -5.94 -18.16 15.85
N GLU A 316 -6.53 -19.07 15.08
CA GLU A 316 -5.80 -19.75 14.00
C GLU A 316 -5.49 -18.79 12.85
N ASN A 317 -6.45 -17.95 12.49
CA ASN A 317 -6.30 -17.03 11.38
C ASN A 317 -5.35 -15.88 11.71
N TYR A 318 -5.42 -15.31 12.93
CA TYR A 318 -4.46 -14.29 13.34
C TYR A 318 -3.04 -14.85 13.48
N ALA A 319 -2.88 -16.07 14.01
CA ALA A 319 -1.57 -16.73 14.03
C ALA A 319 -1.02 -16.96 12.61
N ALA A 320 -1.86 -17.44 11.69
CA ALA A 320 -1.48 -17.61 10.30
C ALA A 320 -1.12 -16.28 9.62
N PHE A 321 -1.83 -15.20 9.93
CA PHE A 321 -1.51 -13.86 9.45
C PHE A 321 -0.15 -13.38 9.97
N GLN A 322 0.12 -13.54 11.27
CA GLN A 322 1.40 -13.21 11.88
C GLN A 322 2.54 -14.00 11.24
N HIS A 323 2.42 -15.33 11.16
CA HIS A 323 3.44 -16.18 10.54
C HIS A 323 3.70 -15.77 9.08
N SER A 324 2.64 -15.53 8.30
CA SER A 324 2.76 -15.19 6.88
C SER A 324 3.34 -13.80 6.63
N LEU A 325 3.20 -12.86 7.57
CA LEU A 325 3.60 -11.46 7.40
C LEU A 325 4.89 -11.10 8.15
N TYR A 326 5.46 -12.01 8.94
CA TYR A 326 6.58 -11.75 9.85
C TYR A 326 7.74 -11.00 9.19
N ASP A 327 8.26 -11.51 8.07
CA ASP A 327 9.40 -10.90 7.37
C ASP A 327 9.07 -9.50 6.82
N LEU A 328 7.87 -9.34 6.26
CA LEU A 328 7.40 -8.06 5.71
C LEU A 328 7.15 -7.02 6.82
N ALA A 329 6.57 -7.43 7.94
CA ALA A 329 6.30 -6.55 9.07
C ALA A 329 7.59 -5.96 9.68
N ASN A 330 8.71 -6.69 9.60
CA ASN A 330 10.01 -6.21 10.08
C ASN A 330 10.61 -5.09 9.21
N VAL A 331 10.22 -5.00 7.94
CA VAL A 331 10.78 -4.03 6.98
C VAL A 331 9.77 -2.99 6.49
N VAL A 332 8.47 -3.24 6.65
CA VAL A 332 7.37 -2.36 6.22
C VAL A 332 6.60 -1.83 7.44
N PRO A 333 6.79 -0.55 7.83
CA PRO A 333 6.15 0.03 9.02
C PRO A 333 4.62 -0.05 9.02
N THR A 334 3.98 0.17 7.87
CA THR A 334 2.52 0.09 7.74
C THR A 334 1.99 -1.30 8.06
N LEU A 335 2.70 -2.35 7.62
CA LEU A 335 2.34 -3.74 7.91
C LEU A 335 2.68 -4.13 9.36
N ALA A 336 3.73 -3.55 9.95
CA ALA A 336 4.07 -3.75 11.36
C ALA A 336 2.90 -3.38 12.29
N LYS A 337 2.21 -2.26 12.00
CA LYS A 337 1.01 -1.86 12.74
C LYS A 337 -0.05 -2.97 12.75
N TYR A 338 -0.36 -3.54 11.59
CA TYR A 338 -1.36 -4.60 11.48
C TYR A 338 -0.89 -5.94 12.05
N TYR A 339 0.42 -6.21 11.99
CA TYR A 339 1.01 -7.36 12.67
C TYR A 339 0.80 -7.28 14.18
N HIS A 340 1.03 -6.11 14.80
CA HIS A 340 0.78 -5.91 16.23
C HIS A 340 -0.72 -6.00 16.57
N GLN A 341 -1.59 -5.43 15.73
CA GLN A 341 -3.03 -5.55 15.91
C GLN A 341 -3.51 -7.01 15.83
N ALA A 342 -2.99 -7.79 14.87
CA ALA A 342 -3.25 -9.22 14.79
C ALA A 342 -2.72 -9.97 16.02
N SER A 343 -1.55 -9.59 16.53
CA SER A 343 -0.98 -10.16 17.76
C SER A 343 -1.87 -9.92 18.97
N GLU A 344 -2.41 -8.71 19.12
CA GLU A 344 -3.31 -8.40 20.23
C GLU A 344 -4.62 -9.18 20.10
N ALA A 345 -5.22 -9.22 18.91
CA ALA A 345 -6.45 -9.96 18.65
C ALA A 345 -6.25 -11.47 18.86
N TYR A 346 -5.11 -12.02 18.45
CA TYR A 346 -4.70 -13.40 18.74
C TYR A 346 -4.65 -13.68 20.24
N GLU A 347 -3.96 -12.84 21.02
CA GLU A 347 -3.85 -13.02 22.48
C GLU A 347 -5.21 -12.92 23.17
N GLN A 348 -6.08 -12.01 22.73
CA GLN A 348 -7.44 -11.90 23.25
C GLN A 348 -8.28 -13.15 22.93
N ALA A 349 -8.22 -13.67 21.70
CA ALA A 349 -8.91 -14.90 21.32
C ALA A 349 -8.39 -16.11 22.10
N CYS A 350 -7.07 -16.23 22.26
CA CYS A 350 -6.44 -17.26 23.10
C CYS A 350 -6.96 -17.19 24.53
N SER A 351 -6.96 -15.99 25.13
CA SER A 351 -7.43 -15.80 26.50
C SER A 351 -8.90 -16.22 26.65
N ARG A 352 -9.80 -15.78 25.76
CA ARG A 352 -11.22 -16.15 25.82
C ARG A 352 -11.43 -17.65 25.64
N HIS A 353 -10.75 -18.26 24.67
CA HIS A 353 -10.84 -19.70 24.44
C HIS A 353 -10.35 -20.52 25.64
N ILE A 354 -9.18 -20.17 26.19
CA ILE A 354 -8.60 -20.82 27.36
C ILE A 354 -9.54 -20.68 28.58
N ASN A 355 -10.07 -19.48 28.82
CA ASN A 355 -11.02 -19.23 29.90
C ASN A 355 -12.28 -20.10 29.77
N LEU A 356 -12.83 -20.20 28.55
CA LEU A 356 -13.98 -21.07 28.26
C LEU A 356 -13.65 -22.54 28.55
N VAL A 357 -12.51 -23.03 28.07
CA VAL A 357 -12.07 -24.41 28.26
C VAL A 357 -11.90 -24.73 29.76
N ILE A 358 -11.23 -23.87 30.50
CA ILE A 358 -11.06 -24.00 31.95
C ILE A 358 -12.43 -24.02 32.65
N TYR A 359 -13.32 -23.10 32.30
CA TYR A 359 -14.64 -22.99 32.94
C TYR A 359 -15.49 -24.23 32.69
N ILE A 360 -15.48 -24.81 31.47
CA ILE A 360 -16.21 -26.04 31.15
C ILE A 360 -15.81 -27.20 32.08
N HIS A 361 -14.55 -27.28 32.49
CA HIS A 361 -14.04 -28.39 33.30
C HIS A 361 -14.04 -28.11 34.80
N PHE A 362 -13.93 -26.85 35.21
CA PHE A 362 -13.83 -26.43 36.62
C PHE A 362 -14.96 -25.47 37.03
N GLU A 363 -16.11 -25.52 36.35
CA GLU A 363 -17.26 -24.64 36.54
C GLU A 363 -17.65 -24.49 38.01
N LYS A 364 -17.87 -25.61 38.71
CA LYS A 364 -18.30 -25.64 40.11
C LYS A 364 -17.31 -24.95 41.05
N LEU A 365 -16.01 -25.12 40.79
CA LEU A 365 -14.94 -24.52 41.58
C LEU A 365 -14.97 -22.99 41.45
N PHE A 366 -15.03 -22.50 40.20
CA PHE A 366 -14.98 -21.06 39.94
C PHE A 366 -16.32 -20.35 40.15
N GLN A 367 -17.46 -21.03 40.04
CA GLN A 367 -18.76 -20.50 40.48
C GLN A 367 -18.79 -20.30 41.99
N PHE A 368 -18.24 -21.25 42.75
CA PHE A 368 -18.14 -21.12 44.21
C PHE A 368 -17.23 -19.93 44.59
N ALA A 369 -16.08 -19.79 43.92
CA ALA A 369 -15.17 -18.66 44.10
C ALA A 369 -15.85 -17.31 43.82
N ARG A 370 -16.57 -17.21 42.70
CA ARG A 370 -17.29 -15.99 42.32
C ARG A 370 -18.39 -15.62 43.33
N ARG A 371 -19.14 -16.62 43.80
CA ARG A 371 -20.20 -16.39 44.79
C ARG A 371 -19.61 -15.93 46.14
N ILE A 372 -18.41 -16.40 46.50
CA ILE A 372 -17.66 -15.86 47.63
C ILE A 372 -17.33 -14.38 47.41
N GLU A 373 -16.76 -14.02 46.26
CA GLU A 373 -16.41 -12.63 45.94
C GLU A 373 -17.64 -11.72 46.01
N GLU A 374 -18.77 -12.15 45.45
CA GLU A 374 -20.06 -11.43 45.49
C GLU A 374 -20.57 -11.20 46.92
N LEU A 375 -20.42 -12.18 47.81
CA LEU A 375 -20.79 -12.03 49.22
C LEU A 375 -19.83 -11.10 49.98
N MET A 376 -18.53 -11.16 49.68
CA MET A 376 -17.52 -10.30 50.32
C MET A 376 -17.75 -8.79 50.09
N TYR A 377 -18.54 -8.39 49.10
CA TYR A 377 -18.95 -6.99 48.92
C TYR A 377 -20.00 -6.53 49.95
N ASN A 378 -20.77 -7.45 50.52
CA ASN A 378 -21.96 -7.15 51.32
C ASN A 378 -21.84 -7.58 52.80
N MET A 379 -20.88 -8.44 53.13
CA MET A 379 -20.70 -8.98 54.48
C MET A 379 -19.23 -9.29 54.78
N SER A 380 -18.91 -9.48 56.07
CA SER A 380 -17.54 -9.81 56.47
C SER A 380 -17.18 -11.26 56.12
N PRO A 381 -15.88 -11.59 55.93
CA PRO A 381 -15.45 -12.96 55.61
C PRO A 381 -15.88 -14.00 56.65
N GLU A 382 -16.02 -13.61 57.92
CA GLU A 382 -16.45 -14.51 59.00
C GLU A 382 -17.94 -14.86 58.93
N GLU A 383 -18.76 -14.04 58.26
CA GLU A 383 -20.21 -14.25 58.14
C GLU A 383 -20.58 -15.16 56.97
N ILE A 384 -19.70 -15.27 55.96
CA ILE A 384 -19.92 -16.05 54.73
C ILE A 384 -20.19 -17.54 55.02
N PRO A 385 -19.48 -18.23 55.95
CA PRO A 385 -19.73 -19.64 56.25
C PRO A 385 -21.13 -19.94 56.80
N PHE A 386 -21.86 -18.93 57.27
CA PHE A 386 -23.23 -19.07 57.78
C PHE A 386 -24.30 -18.87 56.70
N GLN A 387 -23.91 -18.46 55.49
CA GLN A 387 -24.82 -18.31 54.36
C GLN A 387 -25.20 -19.66 53.74
N VAL A 388 -26.40 -19.74 53.19
CA VAL A 388 -26.93 -20.97 52.58
C VAL A 388 -26.06 -21.38 51.38
N GLY A 389 -25.49 -22.58 51.43
CA GLY A 389 -24.60 -23.12 50.40
C GLY A 389 -23.14 -22.69 50.51
N MET A 390 -22.77 -22.00 51.59
CA MET A 390 -21.40 -21.61 51.93
C MET A 390 -20.90 -22.26 53.22
N SER A 391 -21.60 -23.28 53.75
CA SER A 391 -21.11 -23.94 54.96
C SER A 391 -19.77 -24.65 54.70
N LYS A 392 -19.00 -24.91 55.76
CA LYS A 392 -17.77 -25.75 55.67
C LYS A 392 -18.06 -27.10 55.01
N VAL A 393 -19.26 -27.66 55.22
CA VAL A 393 -19.70 -28.92 54.62
C VAL A 393 -19.92 -28.76 53.11
N ASP A 394 -20.58 -27.67 52.69
CA ASP A 394 -20.80 -27.37 51.27
C ASP A 394 -19.49 -27.13 50.53
N PHE A 395 -18.58 -26.38 51.14
CA PHE A 395 -17.23 -26.16 50.62
C PHE A 395 -16.48 -27.48 50.39
N ARG A 396 -16.38 -28.35 51.40
CA ARG A 396 -15.70 -29.65 51.28
C ARG A 396 -16.35 -30.54 50.22
N LYS A 397 -17.68 -30.54 50.13
CA LYS A 397 -18.43 -31.29 49.12
C LYS A 397 -18.12 -30.80 47.71
N MET A 398 -18.14 -29.49 47.51
CA MET A 398 -17.78 -28.85 46.25
C MET A 398 -16.33 -29.18 45.87
N LEU A 399 -15.37 -28.96 46.77
CA LEU A 399 -13.95 -29.19 46.54
C LEU A 399 -13.69 -30.65 46.14
N LYS A 400 -14.25 -31.61 46.89
CA LYS A 400 -14.14 -33.04 46.57
C LYS A 400 -14.72 -33.36 45.19
N SER A 401 -15.86 -32.78 44.84
CA SER A 401 -16.48 -33.04 43.54
C SER A 401 -15.74 -32.40 42.35
N SER A 402 -15.10 -31.26 42.56
CA SER A 402 -14.37 -30.52 41.52
C SER A 402 -12.95 -31.07 41.29
N LEU A 403 -12.31 -31.60 42.34
CA LEU A 403 -10.95 -32.13 42.27
C LEU A 403 -10.88 -33.66 42.18
N ALA A 404 -12.01 -34.36 42.25
CA ALA A 404 -12.04 -35.81 42.07
C ALA A 404 -11.64 -36.19 40.63
N GLY A 405 -10.65 -37.08 40.50
CA GLY A 405 -10.19 -37.57 39.20
C GLY A 405 -9.51 -36.50 38.36
N LEU A 406 -8.72 -35.63 38.99
CA LEU A 406 -8.06 -34.48 38.36
C LEU A 406 -7.33 -34.84 37.06
N ASP A 407 -6.62 -35.98 37.01
CA ASP A 407 -5.93 -36.44 35.80
C ASP A 407 -6.87 -36.59 34.60
N LYS A 408 -8.07 -37.14 34.83
CA LYS A 408 -9.08 -37.31 33.77
C LYS A 408 -9.64 -35.95 33.34
N THR A 409 -9.84 -35.05 34.29
CA THR A 409 -10.34 -33.68 34.02
C THR A 409 -9.33 -32.86 33.24
N ILE A 410 -8.04 -32.91 33.61
CA ILE A 410 -6.94 -32.22 32.89
C ILE A 410 -6.79 -32.80 31.48
N ASN A 411 -6.83 -34.12 31.33
CA ASN A 411 -6.81 -34.75 30.00
C ASN A 411 -8.02 -34.34 29.15
N ALA A 412 -9.21 -34.23 29.75
CA ALA A 412 -10.40 -33.74 29.04
C ALA A 412 -10.25 -32.27 28.64
N MET A 413 -9.63 -31.44 29.50
CA MET A 413 -9.31 -30.04 29.23
C MET A 413 -8.35 -29.91 28.04
N TYR A 414 -7.27 -30.67 28.01
CA TYR A 414 -6.34 -30.72 26.87
C TYR A 414 -7.05 -31.15 25.57
N ARG A 415 -7.83 -32.23 25.62
CA ARG A 415 -8.60 -32.70 24.45
C ARG A 415 -9.61 -31.67 23.97
N LYS A 416 -10.21 -30.91 24.90
CA LYS A 416 -11.17 -29.85 24.57
C LYS A 416 -10.48 -28.67 23.90
N LEU A 417 -9.28 -28.31 24.36
CA LEU A 417 -8.43 -27.28 23.76
C LEU A 417 -8.01 -27.67 22.33
N GLN A 418 -7.64 -28.93 22.11
CA GLN A 418 -7.28 -29.44 20.78
C GLN A 418 -8.48 -29.55 19.82
N LYS A 419 -9.70 -29.72 20.34
CA LYS A 419 -10.86 -30.08 19.53
C LYS A 419 -11.22 -28.99 18.53
N ASN A 420 -11.31 -29.37 17.25
CA ASN A 420 -11.62 -28.50 16.11
C ASN A 420 -10.53 -27.48 15.75
N MET A 421 -9.35 -27.55 16.38
CA MET A 421 -8.17 -26.88 15.85
C MET A 421 -7.63 -27.66 14.66
N THR A 422 -7.21 -26.92 13.65
CA THR A 422 -6.48 -27.37 12.46
C THR A 422 -4.98 -27.07 12.54
N ALA A 423 -4.59 -26.03 13.29
CA ALA A 423 -3.19 -25.64 13.47
C ALA A 423 -2.58 -26.30 14.72
N GLU A 424 -2.16 -27.57 14.58
CA GLU A 424 -1.61 -28.36 15.70
C GLU A 424 -0.34 -27.75 16.33
N GLU A 425 0.42 -26.99 15.55
CA GLU A 425 1.64 -26.29 15.99
C GLU A 425 1.40 -25.23 17.08
N LEU A 426 0.17 -24.70 17.18
CA LEU A 426 -0.20 -23.75 18.23
C LEU A 426 -0.51 -24.43 19.57
N LEU A 427 -0.83 -25.72 19.54
CA LEU A 427 -1.34 -26.45 20.70
C LEU A 427 -0.37 -26.49 21.89
N PRO A 428 0.96 -26.71 21.72
CA PRO A 428 1.89 -26.69 22.85
C PRO A 428 1.90 -25.33 23.58
N SER A 429 1.94 -24.23 22.82
CA SER A 429 1.94 -22.88 23.40
C SER A 429 0.62 -22.56 24.10
N LEU A 430 -0.51 -22.91 23.48
CA LEU A 430 -1.84 -22.75 24.08
C LEU A 430 -2.00 -23.58 25.34
N TRP A 431 -1.45 -24.80 25.36
CA TRP A 431 -1.51 -25.66 26.54
C TRP A 431 -0.72 -25.08 27.72
N GLU A 432 0.49 -24.58 27.48
CA GLU A 432 1.25 -23.90 28.53
C GLU A 432 0.52 -22.65 29.06
N LYS A 433 -0.06 -21.84 28.17
CA LYS A 433 -0.90 -20.70 28.58
C LYS A 433 -2.13 -21.16 29.38
N CYS A 434 -2.78 -22.25 28.98
CA CYS A 434 -3.94 -22.81 29.68
C CYS A 434 -3.57 -23.30 31.08
N LYS A 435 -2.46 -24.01 31.24
CA LYS A 435 -1.95 -24.46 32.55
C LYS A 435 -1.65 -23.26 33.45
N LYS A 436 -0.97 -22.24 32.93
CA LYS A 436 -0.67 -21.01 33.67
C LYS A 436 -1.93 -20.28 34.11
N GLU A 437 -2.87 -20.03 33.20
CA GLU A 437 -4.13 -19.33 33.50
C GLU A 437 -4.95 -20.09 34.55
N PHE A 438 -5.03 -21.42 34.43
CA PHE A 438 -5.70 -22.24 35.43
C PHE A 438 -5.04 -22.11 36.80
N LEU A 439 -3.70 -22.17 36.88
CA LEU A 439 -2.96 -22.01 38.12
C LEU A 439 -3.14 -20.61 38.74
N ASP A 440 -3.17 -19.55 37.94
CA ASP A 440 -3.39 -18.19 38.43
C ASP A 440 -4.80 -18.01 39.01
N LYS A 441 -5.82 -18.56 38.34
CA LYS A 441 -7.19 -18.61 38.89
C LYS A 441 -7.28 -19.46 40.15
N TYR A 442 -6.62 -20.61 40.16
CA TYR A 442 -6.59 -21.50 41.33
C TYR A 442 -5.88 -20.83 42.52
N ALA A 443 -4.78 -20.11 42.29
CA ALA A 443 -4.09 -19.35 43.33
C ALA A 443 -4.98 -18.25 43.91
N THR A 444 -5.77 -17.57 43.07
CA THR A 444 -6.75 -16.57 43.51
C THR A 444 -7.85 -17.22 44.36
N PHE A 445 -8.37 -18.38 43.93
CA PHE A 445 -9.31 -19.18 44.71
C PHE A 445 -8.73 -19.56 46.09
N ILE A 446 -7.50 -20.07 46.17
CA ILE A 446 -6.87 -20.44 47.43
C ILE A 446 -6.74 -19.24 48.38
N LYS A 447 -6.39 -18.05 47.86
CA LYS A 447 -6.32 -16.82 48.66
C LYS A 447 -7.68 -16.39 49.21
N LEU A 448 -8.77 -16.62 48.48
CA LEU A 448 -10.12 -16.36 48.97
C LEU A 448 -10.51 -17.37 50.05
N ILE A 449 -10.26 -18.65 49.80
CA ILE A 449 -10.57 -19.73 50.74
C ILE A 449 -9.80 -19.58 52.05
N SER A 450 -8.52 -19.18 52.03
CA SER A 450 -7.75 -18.99 53.27
C SER A 450 -8.30 -17.88 54.18
N LYS A 451 -9.07 -16.92 53.64
CA LYS A 451 -9.72 -15.86 54.42
C LYS A 451 -11.01 -16.31 55.09
N ILE A 452 -11.73 -17.24 54.46
CA ILE A 452 -13.09 -17.65 54.89
C ILE A 452 -13.06 -18.98 55.65
N TYR A 453 -12.18 -19.89 55.24
CA TYR A 453 -12.04 -21.23 55.80
C TYR A 453 -10.57 -21.51 56.17
N PRO A 454 -9.97 -20.79 57.14
CA PRO A 454 -8.55 -20.87 57.44
C PRO A 454 -8.08 -22.27 57.90
N ASP A 455 -8.97 -23.07 58.50
CA ASP A 455 -8.65 -24.40 59.03
C ASP A 455 -8.80 -25.54 58.00
N GLU A 456 -9.29 -25.25 56.79
CA GLU A 456 -9.54 -26.29 55.78
C GLU A 456 -8.26 -26.65 55.02
N LYS A 457 -8.02 -27.96 54.88
CA LYS A 457 -6.92 -28.47 54.05
C LYS A 457 -7.33 -28.50 52.59
N VAL A 458 -6.63 -27.73 51.77
CA VAL A 458 -6.85 -27.65 50.31
C VAL A 458 -5.54 -27.94 49.60
N THR A 459 -5.61 -28.62 48.45
CA THR A 459 -4.44 -28.87 47.60
C THR A 459 -3.74 -27.56 47.29
N SER A 460 -2.45 -27.47 47.58
CA SER A 460 -1.68 -26.24 47.40
C SER A 460 -1.48 -25.94 45.91
N VAL A 461 -1.15 -24.69 45.58
CA VAL A 461 -0.83 -24.30 44.20
C VAL A 461 0.39 -25.06 43.66
N ASN A 462 1.35 -25.42 44.53
CA ASN A 462 2.53 -26.19 44.14
C ASN A 462 2.17 -27.64 43.81
N GLU A 463 1.39 -28.29 44.67
CA GLU A 463 0.89 -29.65 44.39
C GLU A 463 0.06 -29.68 43.10
N MET A 464 -0.80 -28.68 42.88
CA MET A 464 -1.58 -28.55 41.65
C MET A 464 -0.69 -28.37 40.41
N ARG A 465 0.40 -27.59 40.54
CA ARG A 465 1.39 -27.40 39.47
C ARG A 465 2.09 -28.71 39.13
N ASP A 466 2.49 -29.48 40.14
CA ASP A 466 3.17 -30.76 39.94
C ASP A 466 2.25 -31.76 39.21
N ILE A 467 0.96 -31.78 39.55
CA ILE A 467 -0.02 -32.63 38.84
C ILE A 467 -0.24 -32.18 37.39
N LEU A 468 -0.20 -30.88 37.10
CA LEU A 468 -0.29 -30.36 35.73
C LEU A 468 0.98 -30.54 34.91
N ALA A 469 2.15 -30.63 35.55
CA ALA A 469 3.42 -31.01 34.91
C ALA A 469 3.51 -32.53 34.69
N SER A 470 2.77 -33.27 35.52
CA SER A 470 2.33 -34.65 35.43
C SER A 470 2.00 -35.27 34.08
N LEU A 471 1.41 -34.41 33.24
CA LEU A 471 0.45 -34.73 32.18
C LEU A 471 0.72 -33.85 30.97
#